data_AF-A0A075K470-F1
#
_entry.id   AF-A0A075K470-F1
#
_cell.length_a   1.000
_cell.length_b   1.000
_cell.length_c   1.000
_cell.angle_alpha   90.00
_cell.angle_beta   90.00
_cell.angle_gamma   90.00
#
_symmetry.space_group_name_H-M   'P 1'
#
loop_
_entity.id
_entity.type
_entity.pdbx_description
1 polymer ?
#
loop_
_entity_poly.entity_id
_entity_poly.type
_entity_poly.pdbx_seq_one_letter_code
_entity_poly.pdbx_strand_id
1 'polypeptide(L)'
;MVLDRANPVSYALTVARSVLQLIDDVADQEGLPKPMASAMARVTHCAIAGLVRFMAARSHVLGCDLGKAVDHSKADLEAMAQLLDLVITSDLTRRNADHVAVVIRCTAYGITERLSHVEHVIEQ
;
A
#
# COMPACT_ATOMS: atom_id res chain seq x y z
N MET A 1 2.14 6.94 -26.43
CA MET A 1 1.94 5.68 -25.69
C MET A 1 1.03 6.02 -24.51
N VAL A 2 -0.28 5.87 -24.67
CA VAL A 2 -1.22 6.11 -23.58
C VAL A 2 -1.11 4.89 -22.68
N LEU A 3 -0.44 5.04 -21.53
CA LEU A 3 -0.60 4.10 -20.43
C LEU A 3 -2.11 4.08 -20.16
N ASP A 4 -2.75 2.98 -20.53
CA ASP A 4 -4.06 2.61 -20.05
C ASP A 4 -4.04 2.90 -18.54
N ARG A 5 -4.82 3.88 -18.10
CA ARG A 5 -4.70 4.37 -16.72
C ARG A 5 -5.16 3.22 -15.83
N ALA A 6 -4.20 2.44 -15.33
CA ALA A 6 -4.45 1.32 -14.45
C ALA A 6 -5.48 1.75 -13.41
N ASN A 7 -6.55 0.96 -13.28
CA ASN A 7 -7.60 1.20 -12.32
C ASN A 7 -6.95 1.54 -10.96
N PRO A 8 -7.29 2.66 -10.29
CA PRO A 8 -6.65 3.04 -9.05
C PRO A 8 -6.65 1.95 -7.98
N VAL A 9 -7.66 1.08 -7.97
CA VAL A 9 -7.72 -0.11 -7.11
C VAL A 9 -6.61 -1.10 -7.49
N SER A 10 -6.49 -1.48 -8.76
CA SER A 10 -5.45 -2.38 -9.27
C SER A 10 -4.04 -1.83 -9.08
N TYR A 11 -3.86 -0.52 -9.24
CA TYR A 11 -2.58 0.13 -8.99
C TYR A 11 -2.21 0.07 -7.50
N ALA A 12 -3.15 0.39 -6.61
CA ALA A 12 -2.94 0.29 -5.17
C ALA A 12 -2.67 -1.15 -4.71
N LEU A 13 -3.38 -2.13 -5.28
CA LEU A 13 -3.13 -3.55 -5.06
C LEU A 13 -1.72 -3.96 -5.52
N THR A 14 -1.29 -3.50 -6.69
CA THR A 14 0.07 -3.74 -7.20
C THR A 14 1.11 -3.18 -6.24
N VAL A 15 0.93 -1.95 -5.76
CA VAL A 15 1.85 -1.32 -4.79
C VAL A 15 1.91 -2.14 -3.50
N ALA A 16 0.78 -2.55 -2.94
CA ALA A 16 0.74 -3.36 -1.72
C ALA A 16 1.49 -4.70 -1.90
N ARG A 17 1.29 -5.38 -3.03
CA ARG A 17 2.01 -6.62 -3.38
C ARG A 17 3.52 -6.40 -3.52
N SER A 18 3.93 -5.31 -4.18
CA SER A 18 5.35 -4.98 -4.33
C SER A 18 6.02 -4.65 -3.00
N VAL A 19 5.34 -3.93 -2.10
CA VAL A 19 5.87 -3.67 -0.76
C VAL A 19 5.96 -4.96 0.04
N LEU A 20 4.93 -5.82 -0.01
CA LEU A 20 4.95 -7.12 0.65
C LEU A 20 6.14 -7.97 0.19
N GLN A 21 6.30 -8.13 -1.13
CA GLN A 21 7.42 -8.87 -1.72
C GLN A 21 8.77 -8.29 -1.28
N LEU A 22 8.91 -6.96 -1.32
CA LEU A 22 10.15 -6.31 -0.88
C LEU A 22 10.47 -6.59 0.58
N ILE A 23 9.46 -6.55 1.46
CA ILE A 23 9.66 -6.84 2.88
C ILE A 23 10.06 -8.30 3.11
N ASP A 24 9.45 -9.23 2.37
CA ASP A 24 9.81 -10.64 2.44
C ASP A 24 11.25 -10.87 1.90
N ASP A 25 11.66 -10.17 0.84
CA ASP A 25 13.01 -10.26 0.25
C ASP A 25 14.10 -9.70 1.18
N VAL A 26 13.79 -8.71 2.02
CA VAL A 26 14.75 -8.11 2.96
C VAL A 26 14.66 -8.69 4.38
N ALA A 27 13.77 -9.65 4.64
CA ALA A 27 13.59 -10.26 5.96
C ALA A 27 14.86 -10.96 6.48
N ASP A 28 15.71 -11.44 5.57
CA ASP A 28 17.00 -12.06 5.86
C ASP A 28 18.17 -11.06 5.92
N GLN A 29 17.92 -9.77 5.63
CA GLN A 29 18.92 -8.70 5.61
C GLN A 29 18.83 -7.81 6.87
N GLU A 30 19.79 -6.89 7.06
CA GLU A 30 19.85 -5.97 8.22
C GLU A 30 18.74 -4.88 8.23
N GLY A 31 17.59 -5.15 7.61
CA GLY A 31 16.45 -4.24 7.47
C GLY A 31 16.29 -3.67 6.06
N LEU A 32 15.21 -2.90 5.88
CA LEU A 32 14.83 -2.31 4.59
C LEU A 32 15.79 -1.16 4.20
N PRO A 33 16.49 -1.23 3.04
CA PRO A 33 17.38 -0.16 2.61
C PRO A 33 16.64 1.17 2.37
N LYS A 34 17.18 2.29 2.88
CA LYS A 34 16.58 3.63 2.75
C LYS A 34 16.17 4.02 1.32
N PRO A 35 16.98 3.76 0.26
CA PRO A 35 16.57 4.07 -1.11
C PRO A 35 15.33 3.29 -1.57
N MET A 36 15.20 2.03 -1.14
CA MET A 36 14.04 1.19 -1.46
C MET A 36 12.81 1.63 -0.67
N ALA A 37 12.99 1.94 0.62
CA ALA A 37 11.94 2.54 1.45
C ALA A 37 11.39 3.83 0.83
N SER A 38 12.28 4.72 0.35
CA SER A 38 11.90 5.96 -0.33
C SER A 38 11.14 5.73 -1.64
N ALA A 39 11.59 4.79 -2.46
CA ALA A 39 10.89 4.44 -3.69
C ALA A 39 9.47 3.91 -3.38
N MET A 40 9.34 3.05 -2.37
CA MET A 40 8.06 2.50 -1.93
C MET A 40 7.14 3.55 -1.31
N ALA A 41 7.65 4.45 -0.47
CA ALA A 41 6.86 5.53 0.12
C ALA A 41 6.23 6.38 -0.99
N ARG A 42 7.03 6.76 -2.00
CA ARG A 42 6.56 7.57 -3.13
C ARG A 42 5.43 6.89 -3.92
N VAL A 43 5.58 5.61 -4.28
CA VAL A 43 4.52 4.91 -5.03
C VAL A 43 3.28 4.65 -4.17
N THR A 44 3.46 4.47 -2.86
CA THR A 44 2.37 4.35 -1.89
C THR A 44 1.56 5.65 -1.81
N HIS A 45 2.21 6.82 -1.75
CA HIS A 45 1.54 8.12 -1.83
C HIS A 45 0.78 8.32 -3.15
N CYS A 46 1.35 7.90 -4.28
CA CYS A 46 0.66 7.93 -5.56
C CYS A 46 -0.60 7.05 -5.56
N ALA A 47 -0.53 5.85 -4.97
CA ALA A 47 -1.65 4.94 -4.84
C ALA A 47 -2.78 5.54 -3.97
N ILE A 48 -2.42 6.13 -2.82
CA ILE A 48 -3.37 6.83 -1.94
C ILE A 48 -4.10 7.94 -2.70
N ALA A 49 -3.36 8.80 -3.42
CA ALA A 49 -3.95 9.86 -4.22
C ALA A 49 -4.89 9.33 -5.32
N GLY A 50 -4.55 8.18 -5.91
CA GLY A 50 -5.41 7.45 -6.84
C GLY A 50 -6.71 7.00 -6.19
N LEU A 51 -6.64 6.35 -5.03
CA LEU A 51 -7.81 5.87 -4.29
C LEU A 51 -8.71 7.02 -3.83
N VAL A 52 -8.14 8.15 -3.37
CA VAL A 52 -8.91 9.34 -3.01
C VAL A 52 -9.74 9.84 -4.20
N ARG A 53 -9.13 9.96 -5.38
CA ARG A 53 -9.84 10.37 -6.60
C ARG A 53 -10.90 9.35 -7.02
N PHE A 54 -10.58 8.06 -6.90
CA PHE A 54 -11.51 6.97 -7.20
C PHE A 54 -12.74 7.04 -6.30
N MET A 55 -12.56 7.14 -4.98
CA MET A 55 -13.67 7.27 -4.02
C MET A 55 -14.50 8.53 -4.29
N ALA A 56 -13.86 9.67 -4.56
CA ALA A 56 -14.57 10.90 -4.88
C ALA A 56 -15.44 10.76 -6.15
N ALA A 57 -14.94 10.05 -7.17
CA ALA A 57 -15.65 9.85 -8.42
C ALA A 57 -16.72 8.75 -8.36
N ARG A 58 -16.55 7.74 -7.51
CA ARG A 58 -17.37 6.50 -7.47
C ARG A 58 -18.17 6.32 -6.18
N SER A 59 -18.12 7.26 -5.23
CA SER A 59 -18.79 7.17 -3.92
C SER A 59 -20.30 6.89 -4.02
N HIS A 60 -20.96 7.36 -5.07
CA HIS A 60 -22.40 7.16 -5.30
C HIS A 60 -22.74 5.82 -5.99
N VAL A 61 -21.74 5.13 -6.54
CA VAL A 61 -21.90 3.86 -7.27
C VAL A 61 -21.41 2.67 -6.45
N LEU A 62 -20.42 2.88 -5.58
CA LEU A 62 -19.92 1.85 -4.69
C LEU A 62 -20.95 1.56 -3.60
N GLY A 63 -21.29 0.29 -3.42
CA GLY A 63 -22.03 -0.16 -2.25
C GLY A 63 -21.28 0.20 -0.96
N CYS A 64 -22.02 0.36 0.14
CA CYS A 64 -21.48 0.76 1.46
C CYS A 64 -20.27 -0.09 1.88
N ASP A 65 -20.31 -1.40 1.63
CA ASP A 65 -19.26 -2.32 2.04
C ASP A 65 -17.99 -2.18 1.19
N LEU A 66 -18.12 -2.01 -0.12
CA LEU A 66 -16.99 -1.76 -1.02
C LEU A 66 -16.34 -0.40 -0.72
N GLY A 67 -17.16 0.62 -0.48
CA GLY A 67 -16.67 1.95 -0.08
C GLY A 67 -15.84 1.88 1.20
N LYS A 68 -16.32 1.16 2.23
CA LYS A 68 -15.57 0.92 3.47
C LYS A 68 -14.29 0.14 3.25
N ALA A 69 -14.32 -0.90 2.41
CA ALA A 69 -13.12 -1.70 2.09
C ALA A 69 -12.03 -0.85 1.43
N VAL A 70 -12.40 0.05 0.50
CA VAL A 70 -11.47 0.98 -0.13
C VAL A 70 -10.95 2.01 0.88
N ASP A 71 -11.81 2.57 1.73
CA ASP A 71 -11.41 3.57 2.72
C ASP A 71 -10.48 2.98 3.79
N HIS A 72 -10.75 1.78 4.28
CA HIS A 72 -9.83 1.05 5.17
C HIS A 72 -8.49 0.77 4.50
N SER A 73 -8.50 0.33 3.24
CA SER A 73 -7.27 0.08 2.48
C SER A 73 -6.47 1.37 2.27
N LYS A 74 -7.14 2.52 2.08
CA LYS A 74 -6.50 3.83 2.01
C LYS A 74 -5.82 4.19 3.33
N ALA A 75 -6.52 4.05 4.46
CA ALA A 75 -5.95 4.34 5.77
C ALA A 75 -4.73 3.45 6.08
N ASP A 76 -4.79 2.17 5.69
CA ASP A 76 -3.66 1.25 5.85
C ASP A 76 -2.48 1.59 4.93
N LEU A 77 -2.74 2.05 3.69
CA LEU A 77 -1.69 2.57 2.82
C LEU A 77 -1.04 3.83 3.41
N GLU A 78 -1.82 4.72 4.03
CA GLU A 78 -1.31 5.91 4.73
C GLU A 78 -0.40 5.53 5.90
N ALA A 79 -0.82 4.57 6.74
CA ALA A 79 0.02 4.04 7.81
C ALA A 79 1.30 3.39 7.27
N MET A 80 1.20 2.63 6.19
CA MET A 80 2.36 2.01 5.53
C MET A 80 3.34 3.06 4.99
N ALA A 81 2.84 4.14 4.36
CA ALA A 81 3.68 5.24 3.90
C ALA A 81 4.43 5.91 5.07
N GLN A 82 3.76 6.16 6.18
CA GLN A 82 4.38 6.73 7.38
C GLN A 82 5.48 5.83 7.97
N LEU A 83 5.28 4.51 7.95
CA LEU A 83 6.30 3.56 8.38
C LEU A 83 7.51 3.52 7.45
N LEU A 84 7.28 3.63 6.13
CA LEU A 84 8.36 3.75 5.16
C LEU A 84 9.13 5.07 5.37
N ASP A 85 8.44 6.17 5.63
CA ASP A 85 9.05 7.46 5.96
C ASP A 85 9.86 7.41 7.26
N LEU A 86 9.41 6.64 8.25
CA LEU A 86 10.16 6.40 9.47
C LEU A 86 11.50 5.70 9.18
N VAL A 87 11.51 4.70 8.30
CA VAL A 87 12.75 4.02 7.87
C VAL A 87 13.71 4.98 7.15
N ILE A 88 13.18 5.91 6.34
CA ILE A 88 13.99 6.88 5.61
C ILE A 88 14.64 7.89 6.56
N THR A 89 13.84 8.42 7.48
CA THR A 89 14.21 9.59 8.29
C THR A 89 14.97 9.24 9.56
N SER A 90 14.80 8.02 10.06
CA SER A 90 15.36 7.59 11.34
C SER A 90 16.44 6.51 11.18
N ASP A 91 17.46 6.59 12.01
CA ASP A 91 18.44 5.50 12.18
C ASP A 91 17.86 4.51 13.21
N LEU A 92 17.10 3.54 12.69
CA LEU A 92 16.47 2.51 13.50
C LEU A 92 17.50 1.51 14.01
N THR A 93 17.38 1.12 15.28
CA THR A 93 18.07 -0.07 15.77
C THR A 93 17.52 -1.30 15.04
N ARG A 94 18.31 -2.37 14.94
CA ARG A 94 17.88 -3.63 14.29
C ARG A 94 16.51 -4.11 14.78
N ARG A 95 16.31 -4.15 16.11
CA ARG A 95 15.04 -4.55 16.72
C ARG A 95 13.86 -3.68 16.26
N ASN A 96 14.06 -2.36 16.16
CA ASN A 96 13.01 -1.45 15.71
C ASN A 96 12.75 -1.59 14.21
N ALA A 97 13.80 -1.80 13.40
CA ALA A 97 13.67 -2.08 11.98
C ALA A 97 12.89 -3.37 11.72
N ASP A 98 13.21 -4.44 12.45
CA ASP A 98 12.49 -5.73 12.37
C ASP A 98 11.01 -5.57 12.74
N HIS A 99 10.72 -4.81 13.81
CA HIS A 99 9.34 -4.53 14.21
C HIS A 99 8.57 -3.75 13.14
N VAL A 100 9.18 -2.69 12.58
CA VAL A 100 8.58 -1.91 11.50
C VAL A 100 8.33 -2.78 10.27
N ALA A 101 9.28 -3.64 9.89
CA ALA A 101 9.11 -4.57 8.77
C ALA A 101 7.93 -5.52 8.98
N VAL A 102 7.77 -6.09 10.18
CA VAL A 102 6.62 -6.96 10.50
C VAL A 102 5.30 -6.19 10.39
N VAL A 103 5.24 -4.96 10.89
CA VAL A 103 4.02 -4.14 10.80
C VAL A 103 3.71 -3.83 9.34
N ILE A 104 4.68 -3.37 8.55
CA ILE A 104 4.50 -3.11 7.11
C ILE A 104 4.00 -4.38 6.41
N ARG A 105 4.57 -5.55 6.69
CA ARG A 105 4.16 -6.83 6.11
C ARG A 105 2.69 -7.15 6.38
N CYS A 106 2.28 -7.09 7.65
CA CYS A 106 0.91 -7.37 8.06
C CYS A 106 -0.08 -6.37 7.43
N THR A 107 0.28 -5.09 7.39
CA THR A 107 -0.52 -4.04 6.76
C THR A 107 -0.65 -4.27 5.25
N ALA A 108 0.45 -4.54 4.55
CA ALA A 108 0.47 -4.82 3.11
C ALA A 108 -0.35 -6.06 2.74
N TYR A 109 -0.28 -7.12 3.55
CA TYR A 109 -1.10 -8.32 3.39
C TYR A 109 -2.60 -7.99 3.50
N GLY A 110 -3.02 -7.28 4.56
CA GLY A 110 -4.42 -6.90 4.76
C GLY A 110 -4.95 -5.97 3.66
N ILE A 111 -4.13 -5.05 3.15
CA ILE A 111 -4.48 -4.24 1.97
C ILE A 111 -4.69 -5.14 0.75
N THR A 112 -3.77 -6.08 0.50
CA THR A 112 -3.82 -7.00 -0.65
C THR A 112 -5.10 -7.82 -0.65
N GLU A 113 -5.51 -8.40 0.48
CA GLU A 113 -6.75 -9.18 0.56
C GLU A 113 -7.99 -8.31 0.27
N ARG A 114 -8.11 -7.14 0.92
CA ARG A 114 -9.27 -6.25 0.73
C ARG A 114 -9.35 -5.70 -0.69
N LEU A 115 -8.25 -5.22 -1.24
CA LEU A 115 -8.27 -4.64 -2.59
C LEU A 115 -8.43 -5.71 -3.67
N SER A 116 -7.95 -6.94 -3.47
CA SER A 116 -8.24 -8.05 -4.40
C SER A 116 -9.73 -8.36 -4.45
N HIS A 117 -10.41 -8.34 -3.30
CA HIS A 117 -11.87 -8.50 -3.26
C HIS A 117 -12.59 -7.35 -3.98
N VAL A 118 -12.18 -6.10 -3.73
CA VAL A 118 -12.78 -4.92 -4.37
C VAL A 118 -12.56 -4.95 -5.89
N GLU A 119 -11.35 -5.27 -6.35
CA GLU A 119 -11.02 -5.41 -7.78
C GLU A 119 -11.93 -6.44 -8.46
N HIS A 120 -12.04 -7.63 -7.86
CA HIS A 120 -12.88 -8.71 -8.39
C HIS A 120 -14.35 -8.31 -8.55
N VAL A 121 -14.89 -7.49 -7.63
CA VAL A 121 -16.29 -7.05 -7.68
C VAL A 121 -16.51 -5.91 -8.68
N ILE A 122 -15.51 -5.05 -8.91
CA ILE A 122 -15.63 -3.91 -9.85
C ILE A 122 -15.44 -4.35 -11.31
N GLU A 123 -14.70 -5.44 -11.55
CA GLU A 123 -14.41 -5.95 -12.90
C GLU A 123 -15.49 -6.90 -13.45
N GLN A 124 -16.53 -7.20 -12.67
CA GLN A 124 -17.72 -7.96 -13.09
C GLN A 124 -18.83 -7.04 -13.59
#